data_AF-A0AAX0V9G9-F1
#
_entry.id   AF-A0AAX0V9G9-F1
#
_cell.length_a   1.000
_cell.length_b   1.000
_cell.length_c   1.000
_cell.angle_alpha   90.00
_cell.angle_beta   90.00
_cell.angle_gamma   90.00
#
_symmetry.space_group_name_H-M   'P 1'
#
loop_
_entity.id
_entity.type
_entity.pdbx_description
1 polymer ?
#
loop_
_entity_poly.entity_id
_entity_poly.type
_entity_poly.pdbx_seq_one_letter_code
_entity_poly.pdbx_strand_id
1 'polypeptide(L)' 'MLVIKYVNGQNSAEKIYQKAAEFVANQQLEVPYFEDYVQITEVILDGKPLTLADATMRGLYNYLNQ' A
#
# COMPACT_ATOMS: atom_id res chain seq x y z
N MET A 1 6.72 -7.65 7.20
CA MET A 1 7.19 -7.05 5.93
C MET A 1 6.00 -6.86 5.01
N LEU A 2 5.90 -5.68 4.39
CA LEU A 2 4.86 -5.33 3.43
C LEU A 2 5.52 -4.90 2.12
N VAL A 3 5.15 -5.53 1.02
CA VAL A 3 5.57 -5.15 -0.34
C VAL A 3 4.32 -4.71 -1.10
N ILE A 4 4.40 -3.53 -1.72
CA ILE A 4 3.33 -2.94 -2.50
C ILE A 4 3.87 -2.65 -3.90
N LYS A 5 3.28 -3.26 -4.92
CA LYS A 5 3.48 -2.87 -6.32
C LYS A 5 2.32 -2.00 -6.77
N TYR A 6 2.62 -0.88 -7.41
CA TYR A 6 1.63 0.13 -7.75
C TYR A 6 1.93 0.80 -9.09
N VAL A 7 0.92 1.45 -9.65
CA VAL A 7 1.04 2.22 -10.89
C VAL A 7 1.62 3.60 -10.60
N ASN A 8 2.68 3.97 -11.30
CA ASN A 8 3.29 5.29 -11.26
C ASN A 8 3.39 5.86 -12.69
N GLY A 9 2.38 6.65 -13.08
CA GLY A 9 2.21 7.09 -14.46
C GLY A 9 1.95 5.90 -15.38
N GLN A 10 2.83 5.68 -16.36
CA GLN A 10 2.76 4.55 -17.28
C GLN A 10 3.58 3.33 -16.83
N ASN A 11 4.27 3.43 -15.69
CA ASN A 11 5.18 2.41 -15.18
C ASN A 11 4.62 1.70 -13.95
N SER A 12 5.17 0.53 -13.63
CA SER A 12 5.03 -0.09 -12.31
C SER A 12 6.18 0.33 -11.40
N ALA A 13 5.88 0.48 -10.11
CA ALA A 13 6.85 0.77 -9.07
C ALA A 13 6.59 -0.11 -7.84
N GLU A 14 7.58 -0.20 -6.96
CA GLU A 14 7.52 -1.00 -5.74
C GLU A 14 7.87 -0.15 -4.52
N LYS A 15 7.18 -0.41 -3.41
CA LYS A 15 7.53 0.11 -2.09
C LYS A 15 7.54 -1.05 -1.09
N ILE A 16 8.63 -1.12 -0.33
CA ILE A 16 8.82 -2.12 0.73
C ILE A 16 8.84 -1.40 2.08
N TYR A 17 8.07 -1.93 3.02
CA TYR A 17 8.09 -1.56 4.44
C TYR A 17 8.49 -2.78 5.26
N GLN A 18 9.30 -2.58 6.31
CA GLN A 18 9.71 -3.69 7.17
C GLN A 18 8.51 -4.21 7.97
N LYS A 19 7.60 -3.31 8.36
CA LYS A 19 6.33 -3.63 9.02
C LYS A 19 5.17 -2.91 8.35
N ALA A 20 4.00 -3.56 8.29
CA ALA A 20 2.79 -2.94 7.74
C ALA A 20 2.38 -1.66 8.49
N ALA A 21 2.65 -1.58 9.80
CA ALA A 21 2.40 -0.40 10.62
C ALA A 21 3.15 0.86 10.15
N GLU A 22 4.30 0.72 9.48
CA GLU A 22 5.04 1.86 8.92
C GLU A 22 4.28 2.51 7.77
N PHE A 23 3.60 1.69 6.94
CA PHE A 23 2.71 2.19 5.90
C PHE A 23 1.50 2.90 6.52
N VAL A 24 0.84 2.29 7.51
CA VAL A 24 -0.32 2.89 8.20
C VAL A 24 0.05 4.24 8.81
N ALA A 25 1.17 4.32 9.52
CA ALA A 25 1.66 5.57 10.11
C ALA A 25 1.98 6.62 9.04
N ASN A 26 2.54 6.22 7.90
CA ASN A 26 2.81 7.15 6.79
C ASN A 26 1.52 7.73 6.19
N GLN A 27 0.46 6.93 6.07
CA GLN A 27 -0.84 7.38 5.54
C GLN A 27 -1.58 8.34 6.49
N GLN A 28 -1.17 8.41 7.77
CA GLN A 28 -1.75 9.32 8.76
C GLN A 28 -0.98 10.65 8.88
N LEU A 29 0.10 10.83 8.12
CA LEU A 29 0.82 12.11 8.07
C LEU A 29 -0.05 13.19 7.42
N GLU A 30 0.20 14.45 7.78
CA GLU A 30 -0.43 15.61 7.14
C GLU A 30 -0.21 15.62 5.61
N VAL A 31 0.96 15.16 5.17
CA VAL A 31 1.28 14.89 3.77
C VAL A 31 1.80 13.45 3.66
N PRO A 32 0.96 12.49 3.27
CA PRO A 32 1.38 11.11 3.09
C PRO A 32 2.29 10.95 1.86
N TYR A 33 3.02 9.85 1.79
CA TYR A 33 3.87 9.57 0.62
C TYR A 33 3.05 9.20 -0.62
N PHE A 34 1.86 8.66 -0.42
CA PHE A 34 0.97 8.23 -1.49
C PHE A 34 -0.37 8.95 -1.39
N GLU A 35 -0.88 9.31 -2.56
CA GLU A 35 -2.28 9.69 -2.71
C GLU A 35 -3.18 8.45 -2.60
N ASP A 36 -4.35 8.63 -1.99
CA ASP A 36 -5.33 7.57 -1.74
C ASP A 36 -5.72 6.77 -2.99
N TYR A 37 -5.81 7.45 -4.15
CA TYR A 37 -6.31 6.88 -5.40
C TYR A 37 -5.28 6.04 -6.17
N VAL A 38 -4.01 6.02 -5.73
CA VAL A 38 -2.95 5.28 -6.41
C VAL A 38 -3.33 3.81 -6.47
N GLN A 39 -3.35 3.27 -7.70
CA GLN A 39 -3.74 1.89 -7.97
C GLN A 39 -2.61 0.93 -7.58
N ILE A 40 -2.97 -0.10 -6.83
CA ILE A 40 -2.10 -1.19 -6.41
C ILE A 40 -2.33 -2.37 -7.35
N THR A 41 -1.24 -2.93 -7.88
CA THR A 41 -1.28 -4.11 -8.74
C THR A 41 -1.02 -5.40 -7.98
N GLU A 42 -0.24 -5.34 -6.90
CA GLU A 42 0.08 -6.51 -6.07
C GLU A 42 0.42 -6.06 -4.63
N VAL A 43 -0.03 -6.82 -3.64
CA VAL A 43 0.40 -6.69 -2.24
C VAL A 43 0.88 -8.03 -1.72
N ILE A 44 2.02 -8.02 -1.04
CA ILE A 44 2.54 -9.17 -0.29
C ILE A 44 2.70 -8.74 1.16
N LEU A 45 1.99 -9.41 2.07
CA LEU A 45 2.07 -9.21 3.51
C LEU A 45 2.69 -10.45 4.15
N ASP A 46 3.83 -10.27 4.81
CA ASP A 46 4.61 -11.33 5.47
C ASP A 46 4.85 -12.55 4.56
N GLY A 47 5.20 -12.26 3.30
CA GLY A 47 5.50 -13.27 2.27
C GLY A 47 4.28 -13.92 1.63
N LYS A 48 3.06 -13.51 1.97
CA LYS A 48 1.82 -14.04 1.40
C LYS A 48 1.11 -12.99 0.55
N PRO A 49 0.65 -13.34 -0.67
CA PRO A 49 -0.18 -12.45 -1.47
C PRO A 49 -1.45 -12.06 -0.71
N LEU A 50 -1.82 -10.79 -0.81
CA LEU A 50 -3.03 -10.22 -0.24
C LEU A 50 -3.93 -9.71 -1.37
N THR A 51 -5.16 -10.24 -1.42
CA THR A 51 -6.19 -9.72 -2.33
C THR A 51 -7.00 -8.65 -1.62
N LEU A 52 -7.01 -7.44 -2.19
CA LEU A 52 -7.80 -6.32 -1.69
C LEU A 52 -9.14 -6.23 -2.43
N ALA A 53 -10.21 -5.91 -1.69
CA ALA A 53 -11.51 -5.57 -2.30
C ALA A 53 -11.45 -4.22 -3.03
N ASP A 54 -10.69 -3.27 -2.48
CA ASP A 54 -10.36 -1.98 -3.08
C ASP A 54 -8.84 -1.96 -3.36
N ALA A 55 -8.45 -2.08 -4.62
CA ALA A 55 -7.05 -2.16 -5.04
C ALA A 55 -6.37 -0.79 -5.12
N THR A 56 -6.58 0.05 -4.12
CA THR A 56 -5.96 1.38 -3.97
C THR A 56 -5.16 1.49 -2.68
N MET A 57 -4.33 2.53 -2.56
CA MET A 57 -3.63 2.84 -1.31
C MET A 57 -4.60 3.05 -0.14
N ARG A 58 -5.74 3.73 -0.38
CA ARG A 58 -6.82 3.86 0.60
C ARG A 58 -7.42 2.51 0.99
N GLY A 59 -7.66 1.65 0.00
CA GLY A 59 -8.16 0.29 0.25
C GLY A 59 -7.21 -0.53 1.12
N LEU A 60 -5.90 -0.46 0.85
CA LEU A 60 -4.88 -1.10 1.67
C LEU A 60 -4.81 -0.51 3.09
N TYR A 61 -4.91 0.82 3.22
CA TYR A 61 -4.94 1.48 4.53
C TYR A 61 -6.13 0.99 5.37
N ASN A 62 -7.34 0.99 4.80
CA ASN A 62 -8.54 0.52 5.49
C ASN A 62 -8.46 -0.96 5.88
N TYR A 63 -7.81 -1.79 5.06
CA TYR A 63 -7.58 -3.19 5.38
C TYR A 63 -6.64 -3.37 6.58
N LEU A 64 -5.55 -2.60 6.64
CA LEU A 64 -4.51 -2.72 7.66
C LEU A 64 -4.83 -1.98 8.97
N ASN A 65 -5.70 -0.97 8.93
CA ASN A 65 -6.03 -0.10 10.05
C ASN A 65 -7.37 -0.48 10.72
N GLN A 66 -7.53 -1.76 11.05
CA GLN A 66 -8.67 -2.30 11.82
C GLN A 66 -8.31 -2.50 13.28
#